data_AF-A0AA43IQY8-F1
#
_entry.id   AF-A0AA43IQY8-F1
#
_cell.length_a   1.000
_cell.length_b   1.000
_cell.length_c   1.000
_cell.angle_alpha   90.00
_cell.angle_beta   90.00
_cell.angle_gamma   90.00
#
_symmetry.space_group_name_H-M   'P 1'
#
loop_
_entity.id
_entity.type
_entity.pdbx_description
1 polymer ?
#
loop_
_entity_poly.entity_id
_entity_poly.type
_entity_poly.pdbx_seq_one_letter_code
_entity_poly.pdbx_strand_id
1 'polypeptide(L)'
;MTKFFIIAALFCLAVPAALAAPPAGQGPSGGSTPNPAQLCAEQLKTMGAVGFQSTYAPNGNAQSAMGKCISRQARASAGDQNNAAKKCKSERVSLGVTGFNDKYGTNKNKRNAFGKCVSGLAKEQGEDRQENTLNAAKTCKAERASMGVMNFNELHGTNKNKKNAFGKCVSKLAKAQGSSS
;
A
#
# COMPACT_ATOMS: atom_id res chain seq x y z
N MET A 1 51.30 -15.56 46.64
CA MET A 1 51.05 -17.00 46.45
C MET A 1 49.93 -17.15 45.44
N THR A 2 50.30 -17.73 44.31
CA THR A 2 49.53 -18.22 43.16
C THR A 2 48.11 -18.73 43.43
N LYS A 3 47.15 -18.33 42.58
CA LYS A 3 46.69 -19.20 41.47
C LYS A 3 45.77 -18.45 40.50
N PHE A 4 46.28 -18.32 39.27
CA PHE A 4 45.52 -18.06 38.06
C PHE A 4 44.56 -19.21 37.79
N PHE A 5 43.31 -18.91 37.46
CA PHE A 5 42.50 -19.76 36.58
C PHE A 5 41.77 -18.88 35.57
N ILE A 6 42.34 -18.86 34.37
CA ILE A 6 41.69 -18.51 33.11
C ILE A 6 40.75 -19.66 32.78
N ILE A 7 39.45 -19.40 32.64
CA ILE A 7 38.60 -20.13 31.70
C ILE A 7 37.71 -19.12 30.99
N ALA A 8 38.08 -18.88 29.73
CA ALA A 8 37.25 -18.27 28.73
C ALA A 8 36.02 -19.16 28.46
N ALA A 9 34.83 -18.57 28.51
CA ALA A 9 33.63 -19.16 27.90
C ALA A 9 32.88 -18.04 27.18
N LEU A 10 33.37 -17.77 25.97
CA LEU A 10 32.74 -17.00 24.92
C LEU A 10 31.49 -17.79 24.48
N PHE A 11 30.32 -17.45 25.00
CA PHE A 11 29.04 -17.95 24.47
C PHE A 11 28.38 -16.84 23.66
N CYS A 12 28.87 -16.69 22.43
CA CYS A 12 28.12 -16.06 21.35
C CYS A 12 26.90 -16.94 21.04
N LEU A 13 25.74 -16.63 21.64
CA LEU A 13 24.47 -17.02 21.05
C LEU A 13 24.07 -15.95 20.03
N ALA A 14 24.73 -16.02 18.87
CA ALA A 14 24.16 -15.51 17.64
C ALA A 14 22.87 -16.31 17.40
N VAL A 15 21.72 -15.72 17.71
CA VAL A 15 20.45 -16.18 17.17
C VAL A 15 20.39 -15.60 15.76
N PRO A 16 20.50 -16.39 14.69
CA PRO A 16 20.06 -15.91 13.40
C PRO A 16 18.53 -15.93 13.47
N ALA A 17 17.95 -14.83 13.93
CA ALA A 17 16.59 -14.50 13.54
C ALA A 17 16.69 -14.10 12.06
N ALA A 18 16.78 -15.12 11.20
CA ALA A 18 16.36 -15.01 9.83
C ALA A 18 14.91 -14.55 9.89
N LEU A 19 14.71 -13.23 9.85
CA LEU A 19 13.50 -12.64 9.35
C LEU A 19 13.34 -13.23 7.95
N ALA A 20 12.58 -14.33 7.87
CA ALA A 20 11.98 -14.77 6.65
C ALA A 20 11.22 -13.55 6.13
N ALA A 21 11.84 -12.84 5.18
CA ALA A 21 11.11 -11.97 4.30
C ALA A 21 9.90 -12.78 3.83
N PRO A 22 8.67 -12.24 3.92
CA PRO A 22 7.54 -12.91 3.32
C PRO A 22 7.90 -13.21 1.86
N PRO A 23 7.58 -14.41 1.33
CA PRO A 23 7.89 -14.72 -0.05
C PRO A 23 7.32 -13.61 -0.94
N ALA A 24 8.23 -12.83 -1.54
CA ALA A 24 7.90 -12.02 -2.69
C ALA A 24 7.48 -13.00 -3.78
N GLY A 25 6.20 -12.97 -4.16
CA GLY A 25 5.72 -13.75 -5.30
C GLY A 25 4.68 -14.83 -5.00
N GLN A 26 3.62 -14.47 -4.29
CA GLN A 26 2.32 -15.10 -4.55
C GLN A 26 1.25 -14.00 -4.69
N GLY A 27 1.44 -13.20 -5.74
CA GLY A 27 0.33 -12.45 -6.32
C GLY A 27 -0.70 -13.43 -6.88
N PRO A 28 -2.01 -13.11 -6.86
CA PRO A 28 -3.04 -13.94 -7.45
C PRO A 28 -2.71 -14.22 -8.93
N SER A 29 -2.50 -15.49 -9.24
CA SER A 29 -2.35 -15.97 -10.61
C SER A 29 -3.68 -15.78 -11.36
N GLY A 30 -3.70 -14.90 -12.36
CA GLY A 30 -4.85 -14.74 -13.24
C GLY A 30 -5.05 -13.33 -13.79
N GLY A 31 -4.16 -12.91 -14.71
CA GLY A 31 -4.41 -12.07 -15.91
C GLY A 31 -5.46 -10.94 -15.95
N SER A 32 -5.95 -10.40 -14.84
CA SER A 32 -6.93 -9.31 -14.83
C SER A 32 -6.53 -8.30 -13.77
N THR A 33 -6.24 -7.06 -14.19
CA THR A 33 -6.10 -5.93 -13.27
C THR A 33 -7.35 -5.86 -12.40
N PRO A 34 -7.24 -6.01 -11.07
CA PRO A 34 -8.41 -6.07 -10.20
C PRO A 34 -9.21 -4.78 -10.35
N ASN A 35 -10.51 -4.94 -10.61
CA ASN A 35 -11.41 -3.81 -10.72
C ASN A 35 -11.57 -3.13 -9.33
N PRO A 36 -12.07 -1.89 -9.27
CA PRO A 36 -12.23 -1.17 -8.02
C PRO A 36 -13.02 -1.91 -6.94
N ALA A 37 -14.03 -2.71 -7.32
CA ALA A 37 -14.83 -3.48 -6.38
C ALA A 37 -14.04 -4.64 -5.77
N GLN A 38 -13.20 -5.32 -6.55
CA GLN A 38 -12.31 -6.38 -6.06
C GLN A 38 -11.29 -5.84 -5.05
N LEU A 39 -10.68 -4.68 -5.36
CA LEU A 39 -9.74 -4.01 -4.46
C LEU A 39 -10.43 -3.61 -3.14
N CYS A 40 -11.65 -3.10 -3.21
CA CYS A 40 -12.43 -2.77 -2.02
C CYS A 40 -12.86 -4.00 -1.22
N ALA A 41 -13.17 -5.12 -1.88
CA ALA A 41 -13.49 -6.38 -1.21
C ALA A 41 -12.28 -6.93 -0.43
N GLU A 42 -11.08 -6.85 -1.00
CA GLU A 42 -9.84 -7.26 -0.34
C GLU A 42 -9.54 -6.38 0.88
N GLN A 43 -9.70 -5.07 0.74
CA GLN A 43 -9.57 -4.14 1.85
C GLN A 43 -10.56 -4.46 2.96
N LEU A 44 -11.84 -4.68 2.63
CA LEU A 44 -12.88 -5.08 3.58
C LEU A 44 -12.49 -6.37 4.32
N LYS A 45 -12.00 -7.39 3.61
CA LYS A 45 -11.52 -8.65 4.21
C LYS A 45 -10.37 -8.40 5.19
N THR A 46 -9.44 -7.52 4.82
CA THR A 46 -8.23 -7.25 5.61
C THR A 46 -8.53 -6.46 6.89
N MET A 47 -9.27 -5.36 6.76
CA MET A 47 -9.54 -4.45 7.89
C MET A 47 -10.79 -4.81 8.69
N GLY A 48 -11.66 -5.68 8.15
CA GLY A 48 -12.95 -6.05 8.72
C GLY A 48 -14.01 -4.96 8.55
N ALA A 49 -15.29 -5.33 8.71
CA ALA A 49 -16.43 -4.43 8.45
C ALA A 49 -16.37 -3.11 9.23
N VAL A 50 -16.03 -3.17 10.53
CA VAL A 50 -15.93 -1.97 11.38
C VAL A 50 -14.80 -1.04 10.94
N GLY A 51 -13.62 -1.60 10.63
CA GLY A 51 -12.48 -0.81 10.13
C GLY A 51 -12.77 -0.21 8.75
N PHE A 52 -13.46 -0.96 7.90
CA PHE A 52 -13.83 -0.54 6.55
C PHE A 52 -14.85 0.59 6.58
N GLN A 53 -15.89 0.46 7.39
CA GLN A 53 -16.86 1.53 7.60
C GLN A 53 -16.19 2.78 8.20
N SER A 54 -15.32 2.63 9.20
CA SER A 54 -14.57 3.77 9.76
C SER A 54 -13.72 4.50 8.71
N THR A 55 -13.15 3.75 7.75
CA THR A 55 -12.31 4.29 6.68
C THR A 55 -13.12 5.01 5.60
N TYR A 56 -14.21 4.40 5.14
CA TYR A 56 -14.93 4.87 3.95
C TYR A 56 -16.23 5.62 4.24
N ALA A 57 -16.89 5.31 5.35
CA ALA A 57 -18.15 5.90 5.77
C ALA A 57 -18.24 6.03 7.31
N PRO A 58 -17.39 6.86 7.96
CA PRO A 58 -17.34 6.98 9.42
C PRO A 58 -18.65 7.46 10.06
N ASN A 59 -19.54 8.07 9.28
CA ASN A 59 -20.88 8.51 9.68
C ASN A 59 -21.99 7.77 8.91
N GLY A 60 -21.68 6.72 8.14
CA GLY A 60 -22.63 6.00 7.29
C GLY A 60 -22.79 4.53 7.68
N ASN A 61 -23.30 3.73 6.74
CA ASN A 61 -23.50 2.27 6.86
C ASN A 61 -22.57 1.48 5.91
N ALA A 62 -22.62 0.14 5.96
CA ALA A 62 -21.75 -0.73 5.16
C ALA A 62 -21.92 -0.55 3.64
N GLN A 63 -23.16 -0.41 3.16
CA GLN A 63 -23.46 -0.19 1.74
C GLN A 63 -22.87 1.14 1.26
N SER A 64 -23.01 2.19 2.07
CA SER A 64 -22.39 3.48 1.78
C SER A 64 -20.87 3.41 1.81
N ALA A 65 -20.27 2.55 2.65
CA ALA A 65 -18.82 2.36 2.71
C ALA A 65 -18.28 1.75 1.40
N MET A 66 -18.92 0.71 0.86
CA MET A 66 -18.47 0.07 -0.38
C MET A 66 -18.54 1.02 -1.57
N GLY A 67 -19.66 1.72 -1.73
CA GLY A 67 -19.79 2.75 -2.79
C GLY A 67 -18.76 3.87 -2.66
N LYS A 68 -18.48 4.33 -1.43
CA LYS A 68 -17.43 5.34 -1.18
C LYS A 68 -16.02 4.81 -1.45
N CYS A 69 -15.75 3.54 -1.13
CA CYS A 69 -14.48 2.89 -1.45
C CYS A 69 -14.26 2.84 -2.97
N ILE A 70 -15.25 2.33 -3.72
CA ILE A 70 -15.18 2.25 -5.19
C ILE A 70 -14.98 3.64 -5.80
N SER A 71 -15.73 4.64 -5.32
CA SER A 71 -15.59 6.03 -5.77
C SER A 71 -14.20 6.60 -5.48
N ARG A 72 -13.63 6.32 -4.30
CA ARG A 72 -12.25 6.73 -3.98
C ARG A 72 -11.23 6.03 -4.87
N GLN A 73 -11.38 4.73 -5.10
CA GLN A 73 -10.46 3.98 -5.95
C GLN A 73 -10.50 4.46 -7.41
N ALA A 74 -11.68 4.80 -7.93
CA ALA A 74 -11.82 5.39 -9.26
C ALA A 74 -11.10 6.75 -9.35
N ARG A 75 -11.28 7.63 -8.36
CA ARG A 75 -10.58 8.92 -8.30
C ARG A 75 -9.07 8.76 -8.17
N ALA A 76 -8.64 7.80 -7.36
CA ALA A 76 -7.24 7.52 -7.13
C ALA A 76 -6.58 6.96 -8.41
N SER A 77 -7.26 6.07 -9.13
CA SER A 77 -6.82 5.58 -10.45
C SER A 77 -6.70 6.71 -11.48
N ALA A 78 -7.65 7.66 -11.53
CA ALA A 78 -7.50 8.84 -12.37
C ALA A 78 -6.29 9.70 -11.97
N GLY A 79 -6.01 9.80 -10.67
CA GLY A 79 -4.79 10.43 -10.15
C GLY A 79 -3.51 9.73 -10.63
N ASP A 80 -3.47 8.39 -10.57
CA ASP A 80 -2.32 7.59 -11.00
C ASP A 80 -2.05 7.77 -12.50
N GLN A 81 -3.10 7.75 -13.32
CA GLN A 81 -2.99 7.98 -14.76
C GLN A 81 -2.40 9.37 -15.06
N ASN A 82 -2.85 10.41 -14.34
CA ASN A 82 -2.32 11.76 -14.50
C ASN A 82 -0.87 11.88 -14.05
N ASN A 83 -0.50 11.27 -12.92
CA ASN A 83 0.87 11.28 -12.41
C ASN A 83 1.81 10.48 -13.32
N ALA A 84 1.36 9.31 -13.78
CA ALA A 84 2.08 8.50 -14.75
C ALA A 84 2.29 9.25 -16.07
N ALA A 85 1.26 9.92 -16.60
CA ALA A 85 1.38 10.73 -17.81
C ALA A 85 2.44 11.84 -17.69
N LYS A 86 2.53 12.52 -16.54
CA LYS A 86 3.56 13.52 -16.27
C LYS A 86 4.96 12.90 -16.25
N LYS A 87 5.14 11.79 -15.52
CA LYS A 87 6.41 11.05 -15.45
C LYS A 87 6.85 10.55 -16.82
N CYS A 88 5.95 9.90 -17.57
CA CYS A 88 6.21 9.44 -18.93
C CYS A 88 6.52 10.58 -19.91
N LYS A 89 5.90 11.76 -19.73
CA LYS A 89 6.22 12.95 -20.54
C LYS A 89 7.65 13.42 -20.26
N SER A 90 8.04 13.49 -18.98
CA SER A 90 9.41 13.84 -18.57
C SER A 90 10.42 12.83 -19.11
N GLU A 91 10.15 11.54 -18.94
CA GLU A 91 11.04 10.48 -19.40
C GLU A 91 11.20 10.47 -20.92
N ARG A 92 10.12 10.71 -21.67
CA ARG A 92 10.20 10.84 -23.14
C ARG A 92 11.08 12.00 -23.58
N VAL A 93 11.09 13.10 -22.83
CA VAL A 93 12.00 14.23 -23.09
C VAL A 93 13.45 13.81 -22.79
N SER A 94 13.69 13.14 -21.66
CA SER A 94 15.02 12.69 -21.25
C SER A 94 15.65 11.63 -22.18
N LEU A 95 14.85 10.65 -22.64
CA LEU A 95 15.33 9.56 -23.50
C LEU A 95 15.33 9.89 -25.00
N GLY A 96 14.67 10.98 -25.39
CA GLY A 96 14.33 11.25 -26.78
C GLY A 96 13.25 10.30 -27.31
N VAL A 97 12.64 10.68 -28.44
CA VAL A 97 11.48 9.95 -29.00
C VAL A 97 11.84 8.51 -29.38
N THR A 98 12.98 8.31 -30.04
CA THR A 98 13.43 6.97 -30.47
C THR A 98 13.70 6.06 -29.28
N GLY A 99 14.53 6.51 -28.32
CA GLY A 99 14.85 5.71 -27.13
C GLY A 99 13.62 5.41 -26.28
N PHE A 100 12.70 6.36 -26.14
CA PHE A 100 11.43 6.13 -25.45
C PHE A 100 10.54 5.10 -26.16
N ASN A 101 10.44 5.20 -27.49
CA ASN A 101 9.68 4.24 -28.29
C ASN A 101 10.30 2.84 -28.24
N ASP A 102 11.63 2.74 -28.21
CA ASP A 102 12.34 1.46 -28.06
C ASP A 102 12.10 0.85 -26.68
N LYS A 103 12.03 1.66 -25.64
CA LYS A 103 11.79 1.21 -24.26
C LYS A 103 10.36 0.70 -24.03
N TYR A 104 9.35 1.42 -24.53
CA TYR A 104 7.94 1.14 -24.18
C TYR A 104 7.07 0.66 -25.35
N GLY A 105 7.50 0.89 -26.59
CA GLY A 105 6.74 0.53 -27.78
C GLY A 105 6.79 -0.97 -28.03
N THR A 106 5.62 -1.57 -28.25
CA THR A 106 5.49 -3.04 -28.42
C THR A 106 4.85 -3.43 -29.75
N ASN A 107 4.25 -2.49 -30.47
CA ASN A 107 3.70 -2.74 -31.80
C ASN A 107 4.73 -2.49 -32.91
N LYS A 108 4.43 -2.93 -34.15
CA LYS A 108 5.34 -2.87 -35.31
C LYS A 108 5.96 -1.48 -35.56
N ASN A 109 5.26 -0.40 -35.23
CA ASN A 109 5.72 0.99 -35.42
C ASN A 109 6.03 1.73 -34.10
N LYS A 110 6.02 1.01 -32.97
CA LYS A 110 6.27 1.52 -31.61
C LYS A 110 5.42 2.73 -31.18
N ARG A 111 4.34 3.05 -31.91
CA ARG A 111 3.49 4.24 -31.64
C ARG A 111 2.64 4.12 -30.37
N ASN A 112 2.55 2.92 -29.79
CA ASN A 112 1.83 2.69 -28.53
C ASN A 112 2.69 2.95 -27.28
N ALA A 113 3.95 3.35 -27.43
CA ALA A 113 4.90 3.52 -26.33
C ALA A 113 4.39 4.41 -25.20
N PHE A 114 3.83 5.58 -25.53
CA PHE A 114 3.35 6.50 -24.49
C PHE A 114 2.19 5.90 -23.68
N GLY A 115 1.20 5.31 -24.36
CA GLY A 115 0.10 4.62 -23.68
C GLY A 115 0.57 3.44 -22.83
N LYS A 116 1.60 2.71 -23.29
CA LYS A 116 2.21 1.60 -22.52
C LYS A 116 2.95 2.09 -21.29
N CYS A 117 3.75 3.16 -21.40
CA CYS A 117 4.38 3.80 -20.25
C CYS A 117 3.33 4.22 -19.22
N VAL A 118 2.30 4.97 -19.65
CA VAL A 118 1.28 5.50 -18.74
C VAL A 118 0.49 4.39 -18.07
N SER A 119 0.02 3.39 -18.84
CA SER A 119 -0.75 2.28 -18.28
C SER A 119 0.07 1.39 -17.34
N GLY A 120 1.34 1.12 -17.66
CA GLY A 120 2.25 0.36 -16.79
C GLY A 120 2.50 1.09 -15.47
N LEU A 121 2.91 2.35 -15.54
CA LEU A 121 3.25 3.13 -14.37
C LEU A 121 2.03 3.49 -13.50
N ALA A 122 0.86 3.70 -14.10
CA ALA A 122 -0.37 3.89 -13.34
C ALA A 122 -0.85 2.59 -12.66
N LYS A 123 -0.61 1.44 -13.28
CA LYS A 123 -0.88 0.14 -12.68
C LYS A 123 0.01 -0.07 -11.45
N GLU A 124 1.31 0.13 -11.59
CA GLU A 124 2.30 0.06 -10.50
C GLU A 124 1.90 0.95 -9.32
N GLN A 125 1.63 2.25 -9.57
CA GLN A 125 1.16 3.17 -8.52
C GLN A 125 -0.14 2.71 -7.85
N GLY A 126 -1.05 2.09 -8.62
CA GLY A 126 -2.29 1.54 -8.09
C GLY A 126 -2.07 0.32 -7.19
N GLU A 127 -1.14 -0.56 -7.56
CA GLU A 127 -0.72 -1.73 -6.79
C GLU A 127 -0.01 -1.31 -5.50
N ASP A 128 0.96 -0.39 -5.58
CA ASP A 128 1.65 0.17 -4.42
C ASP A 128 0.68 0.82 -3.43
N ARG A 129 -0.28 1.61 -3.93
CA ARG A 129 -1.30 2.22 -3.06
C ARG A 129 -2.16 1.17 -2.37
N GLN A 130 -2.56 0.12 -3.10
CA GLN A 130 -3.37 -0.96 -2.53
C GLN A 130 -2.57 -1.65 -1.42
N GLU A 131 -1.34 -2.05 -1.70
CA GLU A 131 -0.46 -2.71 -0.74
C GLU A 131 -0.23 -1.85 0.50
N ASN A 132 0.12 -0.57 0.32
CA ASN A 132 0.31 0.39 1.42
C ASN A 132 -0.96 0.53 2.28
N THR A 133 -2.14 0.52 1.65
CA THR A 133 -3.42 0.58 2.38
C THR A 133 -3.66 -0.70 3.19
N LEU A 134 -3.36 -1.88 2.62
CA LEU A 134 -3.53 -3.16 3.30
C LEU A 134 -2.54 -3.31 4.47
N ASN A 135 -1.28 -2.96 4.26
CA ASN A 135 -0.24 -3.02 5.28
C ASN A 135 -0.56 -2.05 6.43
N ALA A 136 -0.91 -0.80 6.11
CA ALA A 136 -1.39 0.16 7.09
C ALA A 136 -2.61 -0.37 7.87
N ALA A 137 -3.58 -0.98 7.19
CA ALA A 137 -4.76 -1.54 7.84
C ALA A 137 -4.46 -2.70 8.80
N LYS A 138 -3.53 -3.60 8.42
CA LYS A 138 -3.06 -4.67 9.31
C LYS A 138 -2.41 -4.09 10.56
N THR A 139 -1.51 -3.11 10.39
CA THR A 139 -0.85 -2.44 11.52
C THR A 139 -1.84 -1.74 12.43
N CYS A 140 -2.75 -0.92 11.89
CA CYS A 140 -3.78 -0.23 12.67
C CYS A 140 -4.72 -1.21 13.39
N LYS A 141 -4.99 -2.37 12.80
CA LYS A 141 -5.82 -3.42 13.41
C LYS A 141 -5.10 -4.06 14.60
N ALA A 142 -3.80 -4.37 14.46
CA ALA A 142 -2.98 -4.90 15.53
C ALA A 142 -2.83 -3.88 16.67
N GLU A 143 -2.55 -2.62 16.34
CA GLU A 143 -2.45 -1.52 17.31
C GLU A 143 -3.76 -1.37 18.10
N ARG A 144 -4.91 -1.29 17.40
CA ARG A 144 -6.23 -1.19 18.04
C ARG A 144 -6.54 -2.39 18.95
N ALA A 145 -6.12 -3.58 18.56
CA ALA A 145 -6.29 -4.78 19.39
C ALA A 145 -5.41 -4.73 20.65
N SER A 146 -4.18 -4.21 20.53
CA SER A 146 -3.22 -4.14 21.63
C SER A 146 -3.58 -3.09 22.68
N MET A 147 -3.99 -1.88 22.28
CA MET A 147 -4.25 -0.78 23.23
C MET A 147 -5.73 -0.63 23.61
N GLY A 148 -6.62 -1.35 22.95
CA GLY A 148 -8.06 -1.24 23.13
C GLY A 148 -8.69 -0.08 22.35
N VAL A 149 -10.00 -0.20 22.11
CA VAL A 149 -10.74 0.71 21.22
C VAL A 149 -10.81 2.15 21.75
N MET A 150 -10.94 2.34 23.07
CA MET A 150 -11.01 3.70 23.64
C MET A 150 -9.69 4.46 23.43
N ASN A 151 -8.57 3.87 23.84
CA ASN A 151 -7.24 4.48 23.70
C ASN A 151 -6.89 4.71 22.23
N PHE A 152 -7.21 3.75 21.36
CA PHE A 152 -6.98 3.90 19.93
C PHE A 152 -7.81 5.05 19.32
N ASN A 153 -9.07 5.19 19.73
CA ASN A 153 -9.93 6.28 19.26
C ASN A 153 -9.45 7.63 19.77
N GLU A 154 -8.94 7.70 21.00
CA GLU A 154 -8.32 8.91 21.56
C GLU A 154 -7.09 9.33 20.75
N LEU A 155 -6.21 8.36 20.44
CA LEU A 155 -4.95 8.61 19.75
C LEU A 155 -5.11 9.02 18.28
N HIS A 156 -6.02 8.35 17.55
CA HIS A 156 -6.13 8.53 16.09
C HIS A 156 -7.38 9.28 15.64
N GLY A 157 -8.42 9.33 16.45
CA GLY A 157 -9.70 9.96 16.12
C GLY A 157 -9.60 11.47 16.09
N THR A 158 -10.26 12.10 15.11
CA THR A 158 -10.23 13.56 14.96
C THR A 158 -11.61 14.19 14.80
N ASN A 159 -12.67 13.41 14.62
CA ASN A 159 -14.04 13.93 14.53
C ASN A 159 -14.72 13.93 15.91
N LYS A 160 -15.87 14.61 16.03
CA LYS A 160 -16.60 14.80 17.30
C LYS A 160 -16.85 13.50 18.09
N ASN A 161 -17.04 12.37 17.39
CA ASN A 161 -17.32 11.06 18.00
C ASN A 161 -16.15 10.07 17.89
N LYS A 162 -14.98 10.53 17.42
CA LYS A 162 -13.75 9.75 17.19
C LYS A 162 -13.91 8.48 16.33
N LYS A 163 -15.05 8.30 15.65
CA LYS A 163 -15.33 7.11 14.81
C LYS A 163 -14.45 7.01 13.57
N ASN A 164 -13.78 8.09 13.18
CA ASN A 164 -12.85 8.10 12.06
C ASN A 164 -11.43 7.64 12.42
N ALA A 165 -11.16 7.25 13.67
CA ALA A 165 -9.83 6.92 14.16
C ALA A 165 -9.12 5.87 13.30
N PHE A 166 -9.79 4.76 12.98
CA PHE A 166 -9.18 3.69 12.19
C PHE A 166 -8.84 4.18 10.78
N GLY A 167 -9.77 4.86 10.11
CA GLY A 167 -9.52 5.48 8.81
C GLY A 167 -8.37 6.49 8.82
N LYS A 168 -8.19 7.23 9.92
CA LYS A 168 -7.09 8.20 10.09
C LYS A 168 -5.76 7.51 10.32
N CYS A 169 -5.71 6.46 11.14
CA CYS A 169 -4.53 5.63 11.30
C CYS A 169 -4.07 5.06 9.94
N VAL A 170 -4.99 4.42 9.20
CA VAL A 170 -4.70 3.83 7.89
C VAL A 170 -4.20 4.88 6.91
N SER A 171 -4.88 6.03 6.82
CA SER A 171 -4.48 7.09 5.91
C SER A 171 -3.12 7.71 6.26
N LYS A 172 -2.72 7.77 7.54
CA LYS A 172 -1.41 8.30 7.94
C LYS A 172 -0.30 7.32 7.55
N LEU A 173 -0.47 6.04 7.92
CA LEU A 173 0.53 5.00 7.65
C LEU A 173 0.70 4.73 6.15
N ALA A 174 -0.40 4.62 5.41
CA ALA A 174 -0.33 4.36 3.96
C ALA A 174 0.37 5.51 3.20
N LYS A 175 0.23 6.75 3.68
CA LYS A 175 0.95 7.92 3.13
C LYS A 175 2.44 7.88 3.46
N ALA A 176 2.81 7.53 4.69
CA ALA A 176 4.20 7.43 5.10
C ALA A 176 4.95 6.34 4.31
N GLN A 177 4.27 5.22 4.01
CA GLN A 177 4.81 4.15 3.18
C GLN A 177 4.98 4.59 1.71
N GLY A 178 4.01 5.33 1.15
CA GLY A 178 4.09 5.84 -0.22
C GLY A 178 5.02 7.03 -0.44
N SER A 179 5.53 7.67 0.62
CA SER A 179 6.53 8.75 0.54
C SER A 179 7.97 8.25 0.69
N SER A 180 8.17 6.94 0.88
CA SER A 180 9.47 6.31 1.11
C SER A 180 10.05 5.66 -0.15
N SER A 181 9.56 6.02 -1.33
CA SER A 181 9.90 5.44 -2.64
C SER A 181 10.26 6.49 -3.66
#